data_AF-A0A367LTJ9-F1
#
_entry.id   AF-A0A367LTJ9-F1
#
_cell.length_a   1.000
_cell.length_b   1.000
_cell.length_c   1.000
_cell.angle_alpha   90.00
_cell.angle_beta   90.00
_cell.angle_gamma   90.00
#
_symmetry.space_group_name_H-M   'P 1'
#
loop_
_entity.id
_entity.type
_entity.pdbx_description
1 polymer ?
#
loop_
_entity_poly.entity_id
_entity_poly.type
_entity_poly.pdbx_seq_one_letter_code
_entity_poly.pdbx_strand_id
1 'polypeptide(L)' 'MQCRAGCGACCIAPSISSPLPGMPAGKPAGVRCLHLDENHLCGLFGRPG' A
#
# COMPACT_ATOMS: atom_id res chain seq x y z
N MET A 1 1.16 0.28 -14.21
CA MET A 1 0.59 1.50 -13.61
C MET A 1 1.76 2.38 -13.21
N GLN A 2 1.90 3.61 -13.74
CA GLN A 2 2.97 4.51 -13.26
C GLN A 2 2.68 4.92 -11.81
N CYS A 3 3.67 4.74 -10.92
CA CYS A 3 3.56 5.23 -9.55
C CYS A 3 3.58 6.77 -9.57
N ARG A 4 2.50 7.39 -9.10
CA ARG A 4 2.44 8.83 -8.85
C ARG A 4 2.67 9.07 -7.36
N ALA A 5 3.78 9.71 -7.01
CA ALA A 5 4.08 10.06 -5.62
C ALA A 5 2.92 10.90 -5.03
N GLY A 6 2.52 10.58 -3.80
CA GLY A 6 1.43 11.25 -3.09
C GLY A 6 0.02 10.93 -3.60
N CYS A 7 -0.19 9.95 -4.49
CA CYS A 7 -1.55 9.59 -4.93
C CYS A 7 -2.26 8.59 -4.00
N GLY A 8 -1.53 7.75 -3.26
CA GLY A 8 -2.07 6.69 -2.39
C GLY A 8 -2.86 5.58 -3.11
N ALA A 9 -3.03 5.64 -4.44
CA ALA A 9 -3.92 4.75 -5.18
C ALA A 9 -3.52 3.27 -5.05
N CYS A 10 -2.23 2.95 -5.10
CA CYS A 10 -1.74 1.58 -4.92
C CYS A 10 -1.95 1.04 -3.50
N CYS A 11 -2.09 1.91 -2.50
CA CYS A 11 -2.34 1.53 -1.10
C CYS A 11 -3.82 1.45 -0.74
N ILE A 12 -4.72 1.93 -1.59
CA ILE A 12 -6.17 1.95 -1.32
C ILE A 12 -6.89 1.07 -2.34
N ALA A 13 -6.72 1.32 -3.63
CA ALA A 13 -7.57 0.75 -4.67
C ALA A 13 -7.35 -0.75 -4.91
N PRO A 14 -6.13 -1.27 -5.17
CA PRO A 14 -5.97 -2.67 -5.52
C PRO A 14 -6.10 -3.58 -4.30
N SER A 15 -6.42 -4.85 -4.56
CA SER A 15 -6.17 -5.92 -3.60
C SER A 15 -4.69 -6.27 -3.59
N ILE A 16 -4.12 -6.44 -2.40
CA ILE A 16 -2.74 -6.91 -2.19
C ILE A 16 -2.85 -8.29 -1.56
N SER A 17 -2.57 -9.35 -2.31
CA SER A 17 -2.63 -10.73 -1.80
C SER A 17 -1.35 -11.15 -1.08
N SER A 18 -0.26 -10.43 -1.29
CA SER A 18 1.02 -10.69 -0.61
C SER A 18 0.95 -10.25 0.85
N PRO A 19 1.56 -11.00 1.78
CA PRO A 19 1.71 -10.54 3.15
C PRO A 19 2.48 -9.22 3.18
N LEU A 20 2.04 -8.33 4.06
CA LEU A 20 2.70 -7.08 4.39
C LEU A 20 3.05 -7.13 5.90
N PRO A 21 4.09 -6.41 6.35
CA PRO A 21 4.36 -6.26 7.78
C PRO A 21 3.11 -5.75 8.50
N GLY A 22 2.59 -6.45 9.51
CA GLY A 22 1.35 -6.08 10.21
C GLY A 22 0.03 -6.36 9.46
N MET A 23 0.10 -6.89 8.24
CA MET A 23 -1.04 -7.33 7.42
C MET A 23 -0.72 -8.68 6.74
N PRO A 24 -0.69 -9.79 7.50
CA PRO A 24 -0.23 -11.09 7.00
C PRO A 24 -1.15 -11.71 5.93
N ALA A 25 -2.44 -11.37 5.95
CA ALA A 25 -3.38 -11.77 4.90
C ALA A 25 -3.41 -10.78 3.70
N GLY A 26 -2.49 -9.81 3.69
CA GLY A 26 -2.50 -8.73 2.72
C GLY A 26 -3.61 -7.71 2.99
N LYS A 27 -4.16 -7.12 1.93
CA LYS A 27 -5.13 -6.02 1.99
C LYS A 27 -6.22 -6.16 0.92
N PRO A 28 -7.51 -6.09 1.27
CA PRO A 28 -8.59 -6.07 0.27
C PRO A 28 -8.55 -4.79 -0.58
N ALA A 29 -9.16 -4.85 -1.77
CA ALA A 29 -9.40 -3.66 -2.59
C ALA A 29 -10.28 -2.64 -1.83
N GLY A 30 -10.00 -1.35 -2.01
CA GLY A 30 -10.72 -0.25 -1.35
C GLY A 30 -10.37 -0.04 0.13
N VAL A 31 -9.78 -1.01 0.81
CA VAL A 31 -9.29 -0.84 2.19
C VAL A 31 -7.98 -0.05 2.19
N ARG A 32 -7.85 0.91 3.10
CA ARG A 32 -6.63 1.70 3.28
C ARG A 32 -5.52 0.84 3.90
N CYS A 33 -4.35 0.81 3.28
CA CYS A 33 -3.17 0.10 3.80
C CYS A 33 -2.65 0.77 5.08
N LEU A 34 -2.20 -0.04 6.06
CA LEU A 34 -1.63 0.47 7.32
C LEU A 34 -0.35 1.30 7.11
N HIS A 35 0.36 1.06 5.99
CA HIS A 35 1.63 1.71 5.64
C HIS A 35 1.46 2.98 4.80
N LEU A 36 0.22 3.43 4.56
CA LEU A 36 -0.04 4.68 3.85
C LEU A 36 -0.05 5.84 4.85
N ASP A 37 0.95 6.71 4.79
CA ASP A 37 1.04 7.87 5.66
C ASP A 37 0.07 9.00 5.26
N GLU A 38 0.09 10.09 6.03
CA GLU A 38 -0.74 11.29 5.85
C GLU A 38 -0.49 12.06 4.53
N ASN A 39 0.73 11.97 3.99
CA ASN A 39 1.13 12.55 2.71
C ASN A 39 0.83 11.62 1.52
N HIS A 40 0.12 10.52 1.74
CA HIS A 40 -0.21 9.51 0.73
C HIS A 40 1.03 8.85 0.10
N LEU A 41 2.11 8.72 0.87
CA LEU A 41 3.29 7.95 0.51
C LEU A 41 3.22 6.57 1.17
N CYS A 42 3.68 5.55 0.45
CA CYS A 42 3.73 4.19 0.95
C CYS A 42 5.06 3.97 1.69
N GLY A 43 5.01 3.69 2.98
CA GLY A 43 6.19 3.45 3.82
C GLY A 43 7.00 2.19 3.49
N LEU A 44 6.50 1.36 2.56
CA LEU A 44 7.19 0.16 2.06
C LEU A 44 7.75 0.33 0.65
N PHE A 45 7.37 1.40 -0.06
CA PHE A 45 7.82 1.58 -1.44
C PHE A 45 9.34 1.71 -1.50
N GLY A 46 9.98 0.89 -2.33
CA GLY A 46 11.45 0.87 -2.47
C GLY A 46 12.19 0.12 -1.35
N ARG A 47 11.50 -0.53 -0.41
CA ARG A 47 12.13 -1.39 0.59
C ARG A 47 12.18 -2.83 0.07
N PRO A 48 13.28 -3.57 0.26
CA PRO A 48 13.28 -5.00 0.04
C PRO A 48 12.27 -5.64 1.01
N GLY A 49 11.42 -6.51 0.49
CA GLY A 49 10.48 -7.32 1.27
C GLY A 49 11.19 -8.45 1.99
#